data_AF-A0A7C3GVU5-F1
#
_entry.id   AF-A0A7C3GVU5-F1
#
_cell.length_a   1.000
_cell.length_b   1.000
_cell.length_c   1.000
_cell.angle_alpha   90.00
_cell.angle_beta   90.00
_cell.angle_gamma   90.00
#
_symmetry.space_group_name_H-M   'P 1'
#
loop_
_entity.id
_entity.type
_entity.pdbx_description
1 polymer ?
#
loop_
_entity_poly.entity_id
_entity_poly.type
_entity_poly.pdbx_seq_one_letter_code
_entity_poly.pdbx_strand_id
1 'polypeptide(L)'
;MLALFYKLTKRFFSAQWSFSQSGEDAIMLAHVFKTGHKKTTYLDIGANDPIRLNNSYLLYLNGANGVLVEPHPVLSQKLKQKRKRDKVLNVGVGTDDRNNVDFFIMTQLSELMFKL
;
A
#
# COMPACT_ATOMS: atom_id res chain seq x y z
N MET A 1 15.44 -5.85 3.72
CA MET A 1 16.07 -6.62 2.62
C MET A 1 15.48 -6.24 1.26
N LEU A 2 14.20 -6.49 0.98
CA LEU A 2 13.54 -6.17 -0.31
C LEU A 2 13.63 -4.69 -0.75
N ALA A 3 13.34 -3.74 0.14
CA ALA A 3 13.43 -2.30 -0.20
C ALA A 3 14.87 -1.83 -0.47
N LEU A 4 15.85 -2.46 0.19
CA LEU A 4 17.28 -2.19 -0.02
C LEU A 4 17.73 -2.80 -1.35
N PHE A 5 17.31 -4.04 -1.64
CA PHE A 5 17.54 -4.72 -2.90
C PHE A 5 16.93 -3.95 -4.09
N TYR A 6 15.70 -3.44 -3.95
CA TYR A 6 15.05 -2.58 -4.95
C TYR A 6 15.89 -1.34 -5.32
N LYS A 7 16.47 -0.66 -4.31
CA LYS A 7 17.36 0.49 -4.56
C LYS A 7 18.62 0.10 -5.33
N LEU A 8 19.18 -1.09 -5.07
CA LEU A 8 20.38 -1.60 -5.72
C LEU A 8 20.13 -2.07 -7.16
N THR A 9 18.99 -2.71 -7.44
CA THR A 9 18.69 -3.29 -8.76
C THR A 9 18.16 -2.27 -9.77
N LYS A 10 17.56 -1.15 -9.33
CA LYS A 10 17.09 -0.05 -10.20
C LYS A 10 18.19 0.50 -11.12
N ARG A 11 19.47 0.32 -10.74
CA ARG A 11 20.63 0.80 -11.50
C ARG A 11 21.08 -0.15 -12.62
N PHE A 12 20.62 -1.41 -12.62
CA PHE A 12 21.09 -2.45 -13.55
C PHE A 12 19.97 -3.17 -14.32
N PHE A 13 18.72 -3.16 -13.83
CA PHE A 13 17.58 -3.78 -14.51
C PHE A 13 16.42 -2.77 -14.65
N SER A 14 15.91 -2.60 -15.87
CA SER A 14 14.79 -1.73 -16.21
C SER A 14 13.40 -2.33 -15.88
N ALA A 15 13.34 -3.52 -15.28
CA ALA A 15 12.10 -4.11 -14.80
C ALA A 15 11.61 -3.33 -13.56
N GLN A 16 10.53 -2.57 -13.70
CA GLN A 16 9.86 -1.99 -12.54
C GLN A 16 9.22 -3.12 -11.73
N TRP A 17 9.67 -3.26 -10.49
CA TRP A 17 9.05 -4.17 -9.54
C TRP A 17 7.67 -3.61 -9.18
N SER A 18 6.64 -4.38 -9.49
CA SER A 18 5.28 -4.13 -9.03
C SER A 18 5.06 -4.83 -7.70
N PHE A 19 4.38 -4.13 -6.81
CA PHE A 19 3.89 -4.60 -5.53
C PHE A 19 2.38 -4.83 -5.54
N SER A 20 1.69 -4.35 -6.57
CA SER A 20 0.26 -4.56 -6.73
C SER A 20 -0.06 -5.96 -7.26
N GLN A 21 -1.34 -6.29 -7.36
CA GLN A 21 -1.78 -7.60 -7.82
C GLN A 21 -1.56 -7.80 -9.32
N SER A 22 -1.76 -6.74 -10.11
CA SER A 22 -1.81 -6.82 -11.58
C SER A 22 -0.99 -5.72 -12.28
N GLY A 23 -0.06 -5.07 -11.58
CA GLY A 23 0.80 -4.00 -12.15
C GLY A 23 0.21 -2.58 -12.14
N GLU A 24 -0.92 -2.37 -11.46
CA GLU A 24 -1.58 -1.07 -11.29
C GLU A 24 -0.64 0.02 -10.74
N ASP A 25 0.26 -0.35 -9.82
CA ASP A 25 1.21 0.58 -9.22
C ASP A 25 2.27 1.12 -10.19
N ALA A 26 2.71 0.27 -11.12
CA ALA A 26 3.64 0.66 -12.19
C ALA A 26 2.97 1.63 -13.18
N ILE A 27 1.69 1.43 -13.49
CA ILE A 27 0.90 2.35 -14.33
C ILE A 27 0.79 3.72 -13.64
N MET A 28 0.47 3.75 -12.34
CA MET A 28 0.40 5.00 -11.57
C MET A 28 1.76 5.71 -11.52
N LEU A 29 2.86 4.99 -11.28
CA LEU A 29 4.20 5.57 -11.25
C LEU A 29 4.61 6.14 -12.62
N ALA A 30 4.31 5.43 -13.71
CA ALA A 30 4.58 5.90 -15.07
C ALA A 30 3.83 7.22 -15.36
N HIS A 31 2.57 7.32 -14.93
CA HIS A 31 1.78 8.53 -15.06
C HIS A 31 2.37 9.72 -14.29
N VAL A 32 2.79 9.49 -13.03
CA VAL A 32 3.44 10.52 -12.20
C VAL A 32 4.74 11.03 -12.83
N PHE A 33 5.57 10.14 -13.37
CA PHE A 33 6.81 10.57 -14.05
C PHE A 33 6.53 11.32 -15.34
N LYS A 34 5.54 10.88 -16.14
CA LYS A 34 5.17 11.56 -17.39
C LYS A 34 4.65 12.98 -17.17
N THR A 35 3.92 13.20 -16.07
CA THR A 35 3.35 14.51 -15.73
C THR A 35 4.34 15.45 -15.05
N GLY A 36 5.49 14.94 -14.59
CA GLY A 36 6.55 15.75 -13.99
C GLY A 36 6.20 16.35 -12.62
N HIS A 37 5.16 15.85 -11.95
CA HIS A 37 4.76 16.33 -10.63
C HIS A 37 5.83 16.00 -9.59
N LYS A 38 6.50 17.04 -9.07
CA LYS A 38 7.57 16.90 -8.07
C LYS A 38 7.08 16.43 -6.69
N LYS A 39 5.79 16.58 -6.40
CA LYS A 39 5.16 16.18 -5.15
C LYS A 39 3.87 15.44 -5.45
N THR A 40 3.88 14.14 -5.19
CA THR A 40 2.71 13.27 -5.37
C THR A 40 2.24 12.81 -3.99
N THR A 41 0.94 12.91 -3.76
CA THR A 41 0.27 12.32 -2.61
C THR A 41 -0.84 11.39 -3.09
N TYR A 42 -1.21 10.41 -2.26
CA TYR A 42 -2.27 9.46 -2.58
C TYR A 42 -3.23 9.26 -1.42
N LEU A 43 -4.42 8.76 -1.74
CA LEU A 43 -5.38 8.19 -0.82
C LEU A 43 -5.57 6.72 -1.24
N ASP A 44 -5.24 5.79 -0.35
CA ASP A 44 -5.34 4.35 -0.59
C ASP A 44 -6.44 3.78 0.33
N ILE A 45 -7.56 3.37 -0.26
CA ILE A 45 -8.73 2.85 0.45
C ILE A 45 -8.70 1.32 0.35
N GLY A 46 -8.66 0.64 1.51
CA GLY A 46 -8.39 -0.79 1.55
C GLY A 46 -6.90 -1.09 1.38
N ALA A 47 -6.05 -0.34 2.09
CA ALA A 47 -4.60 -0.39 1.93
C ALA A 47 -3.97 -1.77 2.27
N ASN A 48 -4.66 -2.63 3.01
CA ASN A 48 -4.30 -4.02 3.26
C ASN A 48 -2.85 -4.19 3.78
N ASP A 49 -2.08 -5.16 3.28
CA ASP A 49 -0.68 -5.35 3.64
C ASP A 49 0.17 -4.15 3.20
N PRO A 50 1.14 -3.67 4.00
CA PRO A 50 1.92 -2.48 3.67
C PRO A 50 2.81 -2.59 2.43
N ILE A 51 3.09 -3.80 1.95
CA ILE A 51 4.09 -4.05 0.92
C ILE A 51 3.53 -4.95 -0.18
N ARG A 52 2.90 -6.07 0.16
CA ARG A 52 2.48 -7.09 -0.79
C ARG A 52 1.04 -6.83 -1.26
N LEU A 53 0.79 -6.93 -2.55
CA LEU A 53 -0.51 -6.60 -3.16
C LEU A 53 -0.96 -5.17 -2.81
N ASN A 54 0.00 -4.23 -2.70
CA ASN A 54 -0.26 -2.87 -2.28
C ASN A 54 0.00 -1.89 -3.43
N ASN A 55 -1.05 -1.18 -3.83
CA ASN A 55 -1.02 -0.30 -4.99
C ASN A 55 -0.21 0.99 -4.75
N SER A 56 -0.10 1.45 -3.49
CA SER A 56 0.56 2.72 -3.17
C SER A 56 2.03 2.58 -2.75
N TYR A 57 2.54 1.35 -2.55
CA TYR A 57 3.88 1.13 -2.02
C TYR A 57 5.00 1.51 -2.99
N LEU A 58 4.82 1.27 -4.28
CA LEU A 58 5.80 1.69 -5.28
C LEU A 58 5.96 3.23 -5.32
N LEU A 59 4.86 3.97 -5.24
CA LEU A 59 4.88 5.43 -5.15
C LEU A 59 5.61 5.90 -3.89
N TYR A 60 5.35 5.27 -2.75
CA TYR A 60 6.06 5.55 -1.51
C TYR A 60 7.55 5.33 -1.64
N LEU A 61 8.01 4.20 -2.19
CA LEU A 61 9.43 3.97 -2.44
C LEU A 61 10.07 5.07 -3.31
N ASN A 62 9.28 5.73 -4.16
CA ASN A 62 9.70 6.85 -5.01
C ASN A 62 9.47 8.24 -4.38
N GLY A 63 9.30 8.32 -3.06
CA GLY A 63 9.31 9.58 -2.32
C GLY A 63 7.93 10.12 -1.92
N ALA A 64 6.86 9.60 -2.51
CA ALA A 64 5.50 10.01 -2.18
C ALA A 64 5.09 9.58 -0.75
N ASN A 65 4.03 10.20 -0.25
CA ASN A 65 3.35 9.85 1.00
C ASN A 65 1.86 10.16 0.88
N GLY A 66 1.03 9.59 1.74
CA GLY A 66 -0.40 9.75 1.63
C GLY A 66 -1.17 9.33 2.87
N VAL A 67 -2.47 9.13 2.66
CA VAL A 67 -3.40 8.61 3.66
C VAL A 67 -3.76 7.18 3.29
N LEU A 68 -3.61 6.27 4.25
CA LEU A 68 -3.97 4.85 4.11
C LEU A 68 -5.20 4.59 4.98
N VAL A 69 -6.28 4.11 4.38
CA VAL A 69 -7.51 3.73 5.08
C VAL A 69 -7.62 2.22 5.10
N GLU A 70 -7.65 1.65 6.30
CA GLU A 70 -7.71 0.20 6.50
C GLU A 70 -8.56 -0.14 7.74
N PRO A 71 -9.73 -0.77 7.59
CA PRO A 71 -10.59 -1.14 8.72
C PRO A 71 -10.00 -2.27 9.57
N HIS A 72 -9.16 -3.16 9.03
CA HIS A 72 -8.59 -4.26 9.79
C HIS A 72 -7.52 -3.76 10.79
N PRO A 73 -7.71 -3.94 12.11
CA PRO A 73 -6.83 -3.34 13.12
C PRO A 73 -5.38 -3.86 13.07
N VAL A 74 -5.19 -5.18 12.86
CA VAL A 74 -3.86 -5.78 12.71
C VAL A 74 -3.10 -5.23 11.49
N LEU A 75 -3.75 -5.16 10.32
CA LEU A 75 -3.15 -4.61 9.11
C LEU A 75 -2.85 -3.12 9.27
N SER A 76 -3.77 -2.35 9.87
CA SER A 76 -3.56 -0.94 10.21
C SER A 76 -2.33 -0.73 11.10
N GLN A 77 -2.13 -1.56 12.11
CA GLN A 77 -0.93 -1.51 12.95
C GLN A 77 0.33 -1.83 12.15
N LYS A 78 0.28 -2.83 11.27
CA LYS A 78 1.39 -3.19 10.38
C LYS A 78 1.74 -2.05 9.41
N LEU A 79 0.73 -1.36 8.85
CA LEU A 79 0.89 -0.16 8.04
C LEU A 79 1.60 0.93 8.84
N LYS A 80 1.12 1.28 10.05
CA LYS A 80 1.76 2.28 10.93
C LYS A 80 3.22 1.93 11.27
N GLN A 81 3.56 0.65 11.34
CA GLN A 81 4.93 0.21 11.60
C GLN A 81 5.84 0.33 10.37
N LYS A 82 5.38 -0.07 9.19
CA LYS A 82 6.22 -0.15 7.98
C LYS A 82 6.20 1.15 7.15
N ARG A 83 5.14 1.95 7.26
CA ARG A 83 4.83 3.07 6.37
C ARG A 83 4.86 4.40 7.09
N LYS A 84 6.02 4.71 7.68
CA LYS A 84 6.21 5.84 8.62
C LYS A 84 5.89 7.23 8.07
N ARG A 85 5.94 7.44 6.75
CA ARG A 85 5.57 8.74 6.14
C ARG A 85 4.07 8.86 5.83
N ASP A 86 3.35 7.74 5.89
CA ASP A 86 1.92 7.72 5.62
C ASP A 86 1.11 7.97 6.89
N LYS A 87 0.00 8.69 6.76
CA LYS A 87 -1.01 8.78 7.80
C LYS A 87 -1.95 7.59 7.67
N VAL A 88 -2.04 6.77 8.71
CA VAL A 88 -2.89 5.57 8.70
C VAL A 88 -4.15 5.79 9.52
N LEU A 89 -5.31 5.59 8.89
CA LEU A 89 -6.63 5.66 9.51
C LEU A 89 -7.18 4.24 9.65
N ASN A 90 -7.47 3.81 10.88
CA ASN A 90 -8.11 2.52 11.14
C ASN A 90 -9.62 2.67 11.13
N VAL A 91 -10.19 2.88 9.94
CA VAL A 91 -11.62 3.17 9.73
C VAL A 91 -12.09 2.53 8.43
N GLY A 92 -13.40 2.28 8.32
CA GLY A 92 -14.06 2.01 7.05
C GLY A 92 -14.45 3.30 6.33
N VAL A 93 -14.80 3.20 5.05
CA VAL A 93 -15.39 4.30 4.26
C VAL A 93 -16.81 3.91 3.88
N GLY A 94 -17.77 4.80 4.13
CA GLY A 94 -19.18 4.62 3.83
C GLY A 94 -19.80 5.90 3.24
N THR A 95 -21.02 5.79 2.72
CA THR A 95 -21.76 6.89 2.08
C THR A 95 -22.92 7.43 2.91
N ASP A 96 -23.12 6.89 4.12
CA ASP A 96 -24.18 7.32 5.04
C ASP A 96 -23.58 7.77 6.38
N ASP A 97 -24.44 8.30 7.25
CA ASP A 97 -24.04 8.91 8.52
C ASP A 97 -23.80 7.89 9.64
N ARG A 98 -23.66 6.59 9.32
CA ARG A 98 -23.37 5.57 10.33
C ARG A 98 -21.94 5.71 10.82
N ASN A 99 -21.80 5.77 12.14
CA ASN A 99 -20.50 5.83 12.80
C ASN A 99 -19.86 4.44 13.00
N ASN A 100 -20.65 3.37 12.97
CA ASN A 100 -20.19 2.00 13.21
C ASN A 100 -20.94 1.01 12.31
N VAL A 101 -20.22 -0.02 11.86
CA VAL A 101 -20.74 -1.17 11.12
C VAL A 101 -19.96 -2.42 11.50
N ASP A 102 -20.57 -3.59 11.37
CA ASP A 102 -19.88 -4.85 11.55
C ASP A 102 -18.80 -5.02 10.46
N PHE A 103 -17.57 -5.30 10.89
CA PHE A 103 -16.47 -5.61 9.99
C PHE A 103 -16.20 -7.11 9.99
N PHE A 104 -16.40 -7.74 8.83
CA PHE A 104 -16.18 -9.16 8.64
C PHE A 104 -14.77 -9.40 8.08
N ILE A 105 -13.94 -10.09 8.86
CA ILE A 105 -12.58 -10.44 8.44
C ILE A 105 -12.63 -11.73 7.61
N MET A 106 -12.16 -11.64 6.37
CA MET A 106 -12.01 -12.82 5.52
C MET A 106 -10.78 -13.62 5.96
N THR A 107 -11.01 -14.72 6.66
CA THR A 107 -9.96 -15.71 6.96
C THR A 107 -9.65 -16.50 5.68
N GLN A 108 -8.59 -16.15 4.97
CA GLN A 108 -8.04 -17.03 3.92
C GLN A 108 -7.18 -18.13 4.55
N LEU A 109 -7.28 -19.34 3.98
CA LEU A 109 -6.41 -20.50 4.29
C LEU A 109 -4.91 -20.19 4.27
N SER A 110 -4.48 -19.15 3.54
CA SER A 110 -3.09 -18.70 3.50
C SER A 110 -2.60 -18.18 4.86
N GLU A 111 -3.45 -17.61 5.72
CA GLU A 111 -3.08 -17.22 7.08
C GLU A 111 -2.78 -18.43 7.99
N LEU A 112 -3.36 -19.60 7.69
CA LEU A 112 -3.09 -20.85 8.39
C LEU A 112 -1.68 -21.39 8.06
N MET A 113 -1.21 -21.17 6.83
CA MET A 113 0.10 -21.64 6.36
C MET A 113 1.28 -20.79 6.85
N PHE A 114 1.05 -19.58 7.37
CA PHE A 114 2.09 -18.74 7.98
C PHE A 114 2.15 -18.88 9.52
N LYS A 115 1.33 -19.77 10.11
CA LYS A 115 1.33 -20.09 11.56
C LYS A 115 1.91 -21.49 11.88
N LEU A 116 2.33 -22.26 10.87
CA LEU A 116 3.10 -23.51 10.99
C LEU A 116 4.57 -23.22 10.63
#